data_AF-A0A2R7S8Q3-F1
#
_entry.id   AF-A0A2R7S8Q3-F1
#
_cell.length_a   1.000
_cell.length_b   1.000
_cell.length_c   1.000
_cell.angle_alpha   90.00
_cell.angle_beta   90.00
_cell.angle_gamma   90.00
#
_symmetry.space_group_name_H-M   'P 1'
#
loop_
_entity.id
_entity.type
_entity.pdbx_description
1 polymer ?
#
loop_
_entity_poly.entity_id
_entity_poly.type
_entity_poly.pdbx_seq_one_letter_code
_entity_poly.pdbx_strand_id
1 'polypeptide(L)' 'ARIVVTLLGALKARGLKKGMAALCIGGGEATALAVEML' A
#
# COMPACT_ATOMS: atom_id res chain seq x y z
N ALA A 1 -4.50 7.04 -5.94
CA ALA A 1 -5.47 6.21 -5.18
C ALA A 1 -5.39 4.70 -5.47
N ARG A 2 -5.10 4.26 -6.70
CA ARG A 2 -5.19 2.83 -7.10
C ARG A 2 -4.33 1.84 -6.29
N ILE A 3 -3.06 2.15 -6.02
CA ILE A 3 -2.14 1.22 -5.33
C ILE A 3 -2.62 0.91 -3.90
N VAL A 4 -3.06 1.93 -3.15
CA VAL A 4 -3.54 1.76 -1.76
C VAL A 4 -4.83 0.94 -1.72
N VAL A 5 -5.81 1.26 -2.58
CA VAL A 5 -7.09 0.51 -2.65
C VAL A 5 -6.85 -0.94 -3.04
N THR A 6 -5.93 -1.18 -3.98
CA THR A 6 -5.55 -2.54 -4.39
C THR A 6 -4.88 -3.30 -3.25
N LEU A 7 -3.98 -2.65 -2.51
CA LEU A 7 -3.35 -3.23 -1.32
C LEU A 7 -4.39 -3.58 -0.25
N LEU A 8 -5.30 -2.66 0.10
CA LEU A 8 -6.34 -2.91 1.11
C LEU A 8 -7.28 -4.05 0.70
N GLY A 9 -7.69 -4.09 -0.58
CA GLY A 9 -8.48 -5.21 -1.12
C GLY A 9 -7.74 -6.55 -1.02
N ALA A 10 -6.45 -6.57 -1.35
CA ALA A 10 -5.62 -7.77 -1.24
C ALA A 10 -5.40 -8.22 0.22
N LEU A 11 -5.16 -7.28 1.15
CA LEU A 11 -5.02 -7.58 2.57
C LEU A 11 -6.32 -8.18 3.13
N LYS A 12 -7.47 -7.59 2.80
CA LYS A 12 -8.79 -8.10 3.19
C LYS A 12 -9.04 -9.51 2.64
N ALA A 13 -8.78 -9.74 1.36
CA ALA A 13 -8.99 -11.05 0.73
C ALA A 13 -8.07 -12.15 1.30
N ARG A 14 -6.88 -11.78 1.77
CA ARG A 14 -5.89 -12.72 2.34
C ARG A 14 -5.95 -12.84 3.87
N GLY A 15 -6.82 -12.08 4.53
CA GLY A 15 -6.89 -12.03 6.00
C GLY A 15 -5.61 -11.48 6.65
N LEU A 16 -4.85 -10.65 5.94
CA LEU A 16 -3.60 -10.07 6.43
C LEU A 16 -3.87 -8.73 7.13
N LYS A 17 -3.10 -8.45 8.18
CA LYS A 17 -3.27 -7.24 8.99
C LYS A 17 -2.41 -6.06 8.53
N LYS A 18 -1.21 -6.30 8.01
CA LYS A 18 -0.23 -5.24 7.70
C LYS A 18 0.23 -5.32 6.25
N GLY A 19 0.46 -4.17 5.64
CA GLY A 19 1.04 -4.08 4.29
C GLY A 19 1.67 -2.73 4.04
N MET A 20 2.48 -2.64 2.98
CA MET A 20 3.12 -1.41 2.55
C MET A 20 2.89 -1.17 1.07
N ALA A 21 2.58 0.08 0.72
CA ALA A 21 2.56 0.56 -0.66
C ALA A 21 3.71 1.57 -0.85
N ALA A 22 4.42 1.49 -1.98
CA ALA A 22 5.44 2.45 -2.34
C ALA A 22 5.30 2.91 -3.80
N LEU A 23 5.76 4.13 -4.08
CA LEU A 23 5.78 4.70 -5.42
C LEU A 23 7.05 5.52 -5.61
N CYS A 24 7.76 5.26 -6.70
CA CYS A 24 8.80 6.14 -7.20
C CYS A 24 8.15 7.30 -7.98
N ILE A 25 8.65 8.50 -7.74
CA ILE A 25 8.21 9.74 -8.38
C ILE A 25 9.36 10.23 -9.27
N GLY A 26 9.02 10.70 -10.47
CA GLY A 26 10.02 11.25 -11.39
C GLY A 26 10.78 12.42 -10.74
N GLY A 27 12.09 12.49 -10.95
CA GLY A 27 12.95 13.48 -10.28
C GLY A 27 13.76 12.94 -9.10
N GLY A 28 13.70 11.62 -8.84
CA GLY A 28 14.57 10.96 -7.85
C GLY A 28 13.95 10.83 -6.46
N GLU A 29 12.64 11.02 -6.34
CA GLU A 29 11.92 10.94 -5.07
C GLU A 29 11.15 9.62 -4.98
N ALA A 30 10.93 9.13 -3.75
CA ALA A 30 10.10 7.98 -3.50
C ALA A 30 9.34 8.14 -2.19
N THR A 31 8.13 7.60 -2.12
CA THR A 31 7.32 7.61 -0.90
C THR A 31 6.83 6.20 -0.61
N ALA A 32 6.89 5.79 0.65
CA ALA A 32 6.35 4.53 1.15
C ALA A 32 5.33 4.80 2.26
N LEU A 33 4.24 4.03 2.27
CA LEU A 33 3.16 4.10 3.24
C LEU A 33 2.91 2.71 3.80
N ALA A 34 3.05 2.57 5.12
CA ALA A 34 2.61 1.39 5.85
C ALA A 34 1.15 1.56 6.28
N VAL A 35 0.36 0.49 6.15
CA VAL A 35 -1.06 0.45 6.55
C VAL A 35 -1.35 -0.79 7.38
N GLU A 36 -2.29 -0.65 8.31
CA GLU A 36 -2.77 -1.72 9.17
C GLU A 36 -4.30 -1.78 9.13
N MET A 37 -4.83 -3.00 9.00
CA MET A 37 -6.27 -3.30 9.05
C MET A 37 -6.71 -3.36 10.52
N LEU A 38 -7.73 -2.58 10.86
CA LEU A 38 -8.40 -2.62 12.16
C LEU A 38 -9.31 -3.84 12.29
#